data_AF-A0A4R4UCR7-F1
#
_entry.id   AF-A0A4R4UCR7-F1
#
_cell.length_a   1.000
_cell.length_b   1.000
_cell.length_c   1.000
_cell.angle_alpha   90.00
_cell.angle_beta   90.00
_cell.angle_gamma   90.00
#
_symmetry.space_group_name_H-M   'P 1'
#
loop_
_entity.id
_entity.type
_entity.pdbx_description
1 polymer ?
#
loop_
_entity_poly.entity_id
_entity_poly.type
_entity_poly.pdbx_seq_one_letter_code
_entity_poly.pdbx_strand_id
1 'polypeptide(L)' 'MTTRSAALAVLLRKTQWLLDDLAFEVGAGRADQVDFAEVIDLLESVTAMLRDEQQQTPHVIDGATESGQDG' A
#
# COMPACT_ATOMS: atom_id res chain seq x y z
N MET A 1 16.33 2.86 -6.92
CA MET A 1 14.91 3.26 -6.75
C MET A 1 14.44 3.92 -8.02
N THR A 2 13.27 3.56 -8.53
CA THR A 2 12.63 4.32 -9.63
C THR A 2 11.94 5.56 -9.06
N THR A 3 11.70 6.57 -9.90
CA THR A 3 10.92 7.76 -9.52
C THR A 3 9.51 7.38 -9.03
N ARG A 4 8.96 6.27 -9.54
CA ARG A 4 7.64 5.76 -9.15
C ARG A 4 7.65 5.14 -7.75
N SER A 5 8.62 4.28 -7.42
CA SER A 5 8.75 3.72 -6.07
C SER A 5 9.03 4.81 -5.02
N ALA A 6 9.74 5.89 -5.40
CA ALA A 6 9.90 7.07 -4.55
C ALA A 6 8.56 7.81 -4.34
N ALA A 7 7.76 8.00 -5.40
CA ALA A 7 6.44 8.60 -5.30
C ALA A 7 5.48 7.77 -4.44
N LEU A 8 5.48 6.44 -4.59
CA LEU A 8 4.73 5.54 -3.74
C LEU A 8 5.16 5.65 -2.28
N ALA A 9 6.47 5.66 -1.99
CA ALA A 9 6.97 5.80 -0.62
C ALA A 9 6.53 7.13 0.03
N VAL A 10 6.55 8.24 -0.73
CA VAL A 10 6.05 9.53 -0.25
C VAL A 10 4.55 9.48 0.02
N LEU A 11 3.78 8.87 -0.88
CA LEU A 11 2.34 8.75 -0.70
C LEU A 11 1.98 7.88 0.51
N LEU A 12 2.59 6.70 0.62
CA LEU A 12 2.39 5.81 1.77
C LEU A 12 2.70 6.51 3.09
N ARG A 13 3.77 7.32 3.12
CA ARG A 13 4.10 8.11 4.31
C ARG A 13 3.00 9.12 4.62
N LYS A 14 2.51 9.87 3.63
CA LYS A 14 1.40 10.83 3.84
C LYS A 14 0.12 10.15 4.33
N THR A 15 -0.24 9.01 3.72
CA THR A 15 -1.40 8.22 4.14
C THR A 15 -1.25 7.72 5.57
N GLN A 16 -0.05 7.30 5.98
CA GLN A 16 0.20 6.93 7.38
C GLN A 16 -0.11 8.08 8.35
N TRP A 17 0.38 9.30 8.07
CA TRP A 17 0.09 10.46 8.91
C TRP A 17 -1.41 10.73 9.02
N LEU A 18 -2.13 10.67 7.89
CA LEU A 18 -3.58 10.89 7.88
C LEU A 18 -4.34 9.80 8.66
N LEU A 19 -3.89 8.54 8.58
CA LEU A 19 -4.48 7.45 9.36
C LEU A 19 -4.20 7.57 10.86
N ASP A 20 -3.03 8.09 11.24
CA ASP A 20 -2.70 8.37 12.64
C ASP A 20 -3.62 9.46 13.21
N ASP A 21 -3.85 10.55 12.45
CA ASP A 21 -4.79 11.61 12.83
C ASP A 21 -6.24 11.10 12.89
N LEU A 22 -6.66 10.30 11.90
CA LEU A 22 -7.98 9.67 11.89
C LEU A 22 -8.21 8.78 13.12
N ALA A 23 -7.23 7.95 13.47
CA ALA A 23 -7.31 7.08 14.64
C ALA A 23 -7.44 7.88 15.93
N PHE A 24 -6.73 9.02 16.02
CA PHE A 24 -6.85 9.94 17.14
C PHE A 24 -8.25 10.56 17.24
N GLU A 25 -8.80 11.10 16.14
CA GLU A 25 -10.13 11.72 16.12
C GLU A 25 -11.24 10.72 16.46
N VAL A 26 -11.19 9.52 15.88
CA VAL A 26 -12.15 8.44 16.18
C VAL A 26 -12.03 8.00 17.63
N GLY A 27 -10.81 7.80 18.15
CA GLY A 27 -10.58 7.43 19.55
C GLY A 27 -11.05 8.50 20.54
N ALA A 28 -11.06 9.76 20.13
CA ALA A 28 -11.57 10.88 20.93
C ALA A 28 -13.10 11.07 20.81
N GLY A 29 -13.79 10.21 20.05
CA GLY A 29 -15.24 10.29 19.86
C GLY A 29 -15.68 11.40 18.90
N ARG A 30 -14.76 11.94 18.09
CA ARG A 30 -15.02 13.01 17.10
C ARG A 30 -15.15 12.48 15.67
N ALA A 31 -15.62 11.24 15.52
CA ALA A 31 -15.79 10.60 14.21
C ALA A 31 -16.79 11.37 13.30
N ASP A 32 -17.73 12.10 13.89
CA ASP A 32 -18.67 12.98 13.18
C ASP A 32 -17.99 14.20 12.52
N GLN A 33 -16.77 14.55 12.94
CA GLN A 33 -15.97 15.66 12.41
C GLN A 33 -14.99 15.21 11.34
N VAL A 34 -14.91 13.90 11.09
CA VAL A 34 -14.04 13.31 10.07
C VAL A 34 -14.79 13.28 8.74
N ASP A 35 -14.17 13.80 7.69
CA ASP A 35 -14.62 13.55 6.32
C ASP A 35 -14.15 12.17 5.84
N PHE A 36 -14.93 11.13 6.13
CA PHE A 36 -14.61 9.77 5.71
C PHE A 36 -14.60 9.59 4.19
N ALA A 37 -15.30 10.44 3.42
CA ALA A 37 -15.28 10.33 1.97
C ALA A 37 -13.90 10.68 1.42
N GLU A 38 -13.28 11.76 1.92
CA GLU A 38 -11.91 12.15 1.54
C GLU A 38 -10.88 11.07 1.93
N VAL A 39 -11.04 10.46 3.11
CA VAL A 39 -10.16 9.36 3.55
C VAL A 39 -10.28 8.15 2.61
N ILE A 40 -11.50 7.78 2.23
CA ILE A 40 -11.76 6.64 1.32
C ILE A 40 -11.11 6.90 -0.05
N ASP A 41 -11.34 8.07 -0.65
CA ASP A 41 -10.78 8.44 -1.95
C ASP A 41 -9.24 8.36 -1.97
N LEU A 42 -8.59 8.78 -0.87
CA LEU A 42 -7.15 8.67 -0.71
C LEU A 42 -6.69 7.20 -0.62
N LEU A 43 -7.39 6.36 0.15
CA LEU A 43 -7.04 4.95 0.29
C LEU A 43 -7.23 4.15 -1.01
N GLU A 44 -8.25 4.49 -1.79
CA GLU A 44 -8.45 3.91 -3.12
C GLU A 44 -7.29 4.29 -4.07
N SER A 45 -6.84 5.54 -4.02
CA SER A 45 -5.69 6.01 -4.80
C SER A 45 -4.40 5.27 -4.46
N VAL A 46 -4.13 5.04 -3.16
CA VAL A 46 -3.00 4.23 -2.70
C VAL A 46 -3.10 2.79 -3.19
N THR A 47 -4.29 2.20 -3.09
CA THR A 47 -4.56 0.83 -3.55
C THR A 47 -4.30 0.68 -5.04
N ALA A 48 -4.71 1.65 -5.87
CA ALA A 48 -4.44 1.66 -7.30
C ALA A 48 -2.93 1.66 -7.60
N MET A 49 -2.16 2.53 -6.92
CA MET A 49 -0.70 2.58 -7.11
C MET A 49 0.02 1.32 -6.64
N LEU A 50 -0.44 0.66 -5.57
CA LEU A 50 0.13 -0.61 -5.14
C LEU A 50 -0.11 -1.73 -6.15
N ARG A 51 -1.30 -1.78 -6.76
CA ARG A 51 -1.62 -2.75 -7.82
C ARG A 51 -0.73 -2.55 -9.05
N ASP A 52 -0.50 -1.31 -9.43
CA ASP A 52 0.42 -0.95 -10.51
C ASP A 52 1.84 -1.45 -10.24
N GLU A 53 2.39 -1.22 -9.04
CA GLU A 53 3.74 -1.69 -8.68
C GLU A 53 3.82 -3.22 -8.63
N GLN A 54 2.77 -3.90 -8.14
CA GLN A 54 2.71 -5.37 -8.14
C GLN A 54 2.80 -5.95 -9.55
N GLN A 55 2.12 -5.32 -10.53
CA GLN A 55 2.15 -5.77 -11.93
C GLN A 55 3.50 -5.52 -12.60
N GLN A 56 4.30 -4.57 -12.08
CA GLN A 56 5.60 -4.19 -12.64
C GLN A 56 6.77 -4.91 -11.99
N THR A 57 6.58 -5.50 -10.81
CA THR A 57 7.57 -6.39 -10.24
C THR A 57 7.47 -7.69 -11.02
N PRO A 58 8.48 -8.10 -11.83
CA PRO A 58 8.46 -9.43 -12.38
C PRO A 58 8.34 -10.36 -11.18
N HIS A 59 7.38 -11.29 -11.20
CA HIS A 59 7.49 -12.47 -10.39
C HIS A 59 8.82 -13.11 -10.80
N VAL A 60 9.90 -12.79 -10.08
CA VAL A 60 11.08 -13.63 -10.03
C VAL A 60 10.58 -14.88 -9.33
N ILE A 61 9.99 -15.78 -10.11
CA ILE A 61 9.99 -17.19 -9.81
C ILE A 61 11.46 -17.57 -9.94
N ASP A 62 12.24 -17.34 -8.87
CA ASP A 62 13.59 -17.85 -8.78
C ASP A 62 13.44 -19.36 -8.58
N GLY A 63 13.74 -20.11 -9.64
CA GLY A 63 13.76 -21.55 -9.61
C GLY A 63 15.07 -22.06 -9.02
N ALA A 64 14.98 -23.06 -8.16
CA ALA A 64 16.03 -24.05 -7.90
C ALA A 64 15.43 -25.19 -7.07
N THR A 65 15.68 -26.48 -7.26
CA THR A 65 16.35 -27.32 -8.28
C THR A 65 16.15 -28.76 -7.76
N GLU A 66 15.85 -29.69 -8.67
CA GLU A 66 16.28 -31.10 -8.67
C GLU A 66 16.14 -32.00 -7.41
N SER A 67 15.31 -33.03 -7.53
CA SER A 67 15.65 -34.43 -7.22
C SER A 67 14.69 -35.28 -8.06
N GLY A 68 15.17 -35.93 -9.12
CA GLY A 68 15.93 -37.15 -8.96
C GLY A 68 15.01 -38.28 -9.39
N GLN A 69 15.13 -38.64 -10.66
CA GLN A 69 14.52 -39.78 -11.30
C GLN A 69 15.13 -41.05 -10.71
N ASP A 70 14.42 -41.73 -9.80
CA ASP A 70 14.76 -43.09 -9.40
C ASP A 70 13.99 -44.08 -10.27
N GLY A 71 14.75 -44.83 -11.07
CA GLY A 71 14.34 -46.08 -11.69
C GLY A 71 14.58 -47.27 -10.78
#